data_AF-A0A919UNI4-F1
#
_entry.id   AF-A0A919UNI4-F1
#
_cell.length_a   1.000
_cell.length_b   1.000
_cell.length_c   1.000
_cell.angle_alpha   90.00
_cell.angle_beta   90.00
_cell.angle_gamma   90.00
#
_symmetry.space_group_name_H-M   'P 1'
#
loop_
_entity.id
_entity.type
_entity.pdbx_description
1 polymer ?
#
loop_
_entity_poly.entity_id
_entity_poly.type
_entity_poly.pdbx_seq_one_letter_code
_entity_poly.pdbx_strand_id
1 'polypeptide(L)'
;MPVLAPHIQKNPKIPDISGKGEISGVVAGPDPRLTQPVNAVLAAEFPAVPRPAVERCVADVWACAEHLGVEVTPAIIERIAREHLLAMINSAPPSSR
;
A
#
# COMPACT_ATOMS: atom_id res chain seq x y z
N MET A 1 -2.46 -38.51 38.50
CA MET A 1 -1.86 -38.55 37.16
C MET A 1 -2.86 -39.13 36.16
N PRO A 2 -3.53 -38.28 35.36
CA PRO A 2 -4.00 -38.68 34.03
C PRO A 2 -3.42 -37.76 32.95
N VAL A 3 -2.91 -38.39 31.89
CA VAL A 3 -2.37 -37.80 30.66
C VAL A 3 -3.39 -38.00 29.53
N LEU A 4 -3.85 -36.92 28.88
CA LEU A 4 -4.55 -36.85 27.57
C LEU A 4 -4.98 -35.38 27.36
N ALA A 5 -4.79 -34.65 26.25
CA ALA A 5 -4.20 -34.82 24.93
C ALA A 5 -3.88 -33.40 24.37
N PRO A 6 -3.00 -33.24 23.36
CA PRO A 6 -2.65 -31.93 22.81
C PRO A 6 -3.76 -31.33 21.94
N HIS A 7 -3.94 -30.02 22.09
CA HIS A 7 -4.89 -29.20 21.34
C HIS A 7 -4.45 -29.11 19.88
N ILE A 8 -5.20 -29.76 18.98
CA ILE A 8 -5.05 -29.60 17.53
C ILE A 8 -5.48 -28.18 17.15
N GLN A 9 -4.50 -27.34 16.84
CA GLN A 9 -4.71 -26.00 16.28
C GLN A 9 -5.45 -26.13 14.93
N LYS A 10 -6.68 -25.60 14.87
CA LYS A 10 -7.47 -25.48 13.63
C LYS A 10 -6.72 -24.59 12.64
N ASN A 11 -6.33 -25.18 11.50
CA ASN A 11 -5.76 -24.46 10.36
C ASN A 11 -6.80 -23.48 9.79
N PRO A 12 -6.49 -22.19 9.60
CA PRO A 12 -7.39 -21.27 8.95
C PRO A 12 -7.49 -21.59 7.45
N LYS A 13 -8.74 -21.71 7.02
CA LYS A 13 -9.21 -22.00 5.67
C LYS A 13 -8.62 -20.99 4.67
N ILE A 14 -7.77 -21.47 3.76
CA ILE A 14 -7.38 -20.75 2.55
C ILE A 14 -8.63 -20.67 1.65
N PRO A 15 -9.11 -19.49 1.24
CA PRO A 15 -10.14 -19.42 0.23
C PRO A 15 -9.54 -19.72 -1.15
N ASP A 16 -10.09 -20.76 -1.74
CA ASP A 16 -10.05 -21.13 -3.16
C ASP A 16 -10.37 -19.90 -4.03
N ILE A 17 -9.40 -19.45 -4.83
CA ILE A 17 -9.64 -18.49 -5.93
C ILE A 17 -9.81 -19.26 -7.24
N SER A 18 -10.96 -19.92 -7.36
CA SER A 18 -11.44 -20.46 -8.62
C SER A 18 -12.14 -19.37 -9.43
N GLY A 19 -11.65 -19.14 -10.65
CA GLY A 19 -12.57 -18.93 -11.77
C GLY A 19 -12.53 -17.59 -12.50
N LYS A 20 -11.75 -17.58 -13.58
CA LYS A 20 -12.13 -17.17 -14.96
C LYS A 20 -12.46 -15.70 -15.25
N GLY A 21 -11.77 -15.19 -16.26
CA GLY A 21 -11.76 -13.79 -16.66
C GLY A 21 -13.07 -13.27 -17.20
N GLU A 22 -13.26 -11.98 -16.95
CA GLU A 22 -14.04 -11.09 -17.77
C GLU A 22 -13.16 -9.88 -18.09
N ILE A 23 -12.94 -9.65 -19.37
CA ILE A 23 -12.35 -8.42 -19.89
C ILE A 23 -13.22 -7.24 -19.46
N SER A 24 -12.78 -6.52 -18.45
CA SER A 24 -13.33 -5.22 -18.11
C SER A 24 -12.16 -4.28 -17.99
N GLY A 25 -12.16 -3.21 -18.78
CA GLY A 25 -11.29 -2.05 -18.60
C GLY A 25 -11.65 -1.36 -17.29
N VAL A 26 -11.42 -2.05 -16.18
CA VAL A 26 -11.42 -1.50 -14.85
C VAL A 26 -10.06 -0.85 -14.72
N VAL A 27 -10.05 0.47 -14.56
CA VAL A 27 -8.92 1.16 -13.95
C VAL A 27 -8.86 0.57 -12.54
N ALA A 28 -8.11 -0.52 -12.39
CA ALA A 28 -7.94 -1.18 -11.12
C ALA A 28 -7.11 -0.20 -10.29
N GLY A 29 -7.79 0.63 -9.51
CA GLY A 29 -7.11 1.43 -8.49
C GLY A 29 -6.27 0.50 -7.60
N PRO A 30 -5.27 1.06 -6.89
CA PRO A 30 -4.37 0.29 -6.05
C PRO A 30 -5.11 -0.73 -5.18
N ASP A 31 -4.64 -1.98 -5.17
CA ASP A 31 -5.21 -2.97 -4.25
C ASP A 31 -5.05 -2.43 -2.81
N PRO A 32 -6.16 -2.24 -2.08
CA PRO A 32 -6.11 -1.59 -0.77
C PRO A 32 -5.37 -2.44 0.26
N ARG A 33 -5.22 -3.76 0.06
CA ARG A 33 -4.48 -4.63 0.98
C ARG A 33 -2.98 -4.50 0.79
N LEU A 34 -2.53 -4.16 -0.41
CA LEU A 34 -1.12 -3.90 -0.70
C LEU A 34 -0.68 -2.50 -0.30
N THR A 35 -1.57 -1.50 -0.39
CA THR A 35 -1.24 -0.10 -0.08
C THR A 35 -1.44 0.28 1.39
N GLN A 36 -2.34 -0.38 2.14
CA GLN A 36 -2.51 -0.12 3.57
C GLN A 36 -1.22 -0.20 4.42
N PRO A 37 -0.35 -1.23 4.29
CA PRO A 37 0.89 -1.27 5.06
C PRO A 37 1.85 -0.12 4.66
N VAL A 38 1.94 0.19 3.38
CA VAL A 38 2.76 1.29 2.85
C VAL A 38 2.28 2.64 3.39
N ASN A 39 0.96 2.87 3.39
CA ASN A 39 0.34 4.08 3.92
C ASN A 39 0.63 4.26 5.41
N ALA A 40 0.57 3.18 6.21
CA ALA A 40 0.84 3.24 7.64
C ALA A 40 2.31 3.56 7.94
N VAL A 41 3.24 2.92 7.22
CA VAL A 41 4.69 3.16 7.38
C VAL A 41 5.02 4.60 7.01
N LEU A 42 4.56 5.08 5.85
CA LEU A 42 4.84 6.45 5.41
C LEU A 42 4.16 7.51 6.29
N ALA A 43 2.95 7.27 6.78
CA ALA A 43 2.30 8.21 7.69
C ALA A 43 3.03 8.33 9.05
N ALA A 44 3.68 7.25 9.51
CA ALA A 44 4.51 7.29 10.71
C ALA A 44 5.86 7.98 10.47
N GLU A 45 6.45 7.80 9.28
CA GLU A 45 7.74 8.40 8.91
C GLU A 45 7.63 9.90 8.58
N PHE A 46 6.50 10.33 8.03
CA PHE A 46 6.23 11.71 7.63
C PHE A 46 5.10 12.35 8.45
N PRO A 47 5.27 12.56 9.77
CA PRO A 47 4.22 13.11 10.64
C PRO A 47 3.85 14.57 10.30
N ALA A 48 4.71 15.28 9.55
CA ALA A 48 4.44 16.62 9.05
C ALA A 48 3.44 16.65 7.88
N VAL A 49 3.20 15.51 7.22
CA VAL A 49 2.26 15.38 6.11
C VAL A 49 0.97 14.75 6.62
N PRO A 50 -0.21 15.34 6.35
CA PRO A 50 -1.48 14.76 6.79
C PRO A 50 -1.70 13.39 6.14
N ARG A 51 -2.14 12.40 6.93
CA ARG A 51 -2.44 11.03 6.48
C ARG A 51 -3.24 10.93 5.17
N PRO A 52 -4.32 11.70 4.93
CA PRO A 52 -5.03 11.64 3.63
C PRO A 52 -4.15 12.07 2.43
N ALA A 53 -3.18 12.97 2.63
CA ALA A 53 -2.25 13.35 1.58
C ALA A 53 -1.22 12.24 1.30
N VAL A 54 -0.80 11.51 2.33
CA VAL A 54 0.04 10.30 2.17
C VAL A 54 -0.72 9.22 1.38
N GLU A 55 -1.97 8.93 1.76
CA GLU A 55 -2.81 7.95 1.05
C GLU A 55 -3.02 8.34 -0.42
N ARG A 56 -3.28 9.62 -0.69
CA ARG A 56 -3.40 10.14 -2.05
C ARG A 56 -2.09 10.01 -2.84
N CYS A 57 -0.96 10.32 -2.21
CA CYS A 57 0.36 10.20 -2.84
C CYS A 57 0.67 8.75 -3.23
N VAL A 58 0.43 7.80 -2.32
CA VAL A 58 0.64 6.36 -2.62
C VAL A 58 -0.28 5.89 -3.74
N ALA A 59 -1.54 6.32 -3.76
CA ALA A 59 -2.46 5.97 -4.83
C ALA A 59 -2.04 6.56 -6.20
N ASP A 60 -1.54 7.79 -6.21
CA ASP A 60 -1.06 8.47 -7.42
C ASP A 60 0.20 7.80 -7.98
N VAL A 61 1.15 7.48 -7.11
CA VAL A 61 2.38 6.74 -7.46
C VAL A 61 2.05 5.36 -8.00
N TRP A 62 1.07 4.67 -7.42
CA TRP A 62 0.61 3.38 -7.92
C TRP A 62 0.02 3.49 -9.32
N ALA A 63 -0.92 4.40 -9.53
CA ALA A 63 -1.53 4.62 -10.84
C ALA A 63 -0.50 5.03 -11.90
N CYS A 64 0.49 5.85 -11.53
CA CYS A 64 1.58 6.22 -12.42
C CYS A 64 2.47 5.02 -12.77
N ALA A 65 2.82 4.17 -11.79
CA ALA A 65 3.64 2.99 -12.03
C ALA A 65 2.93 1.99 -12.97
N GLU A 66 1.64 1.74 -12.76
CA GLU A 66 0.81 0.92 -13.65
C GLU A 66 0.75 1.51 -15.07
N HIS A 67 0.52 2.82 -15.17
CA HIS A 67 0.43 3.51 -16.46
C HIS A 67 1.74 3.43 -17.26
N LEU A 68 2.88 3.46 -16.56
CA LEU A 68 4.21 3.34 -17.16
C LEU A 68 4.62 1.88 -17.44
N GLY A 69 3.79 0.90 -17.06
CA GLY A 69 4.10 -0.53 -17.20
C GLY A 69 5.24 -1.00 -16.28
N VAL A 70 5.49 -0.28 -15.18
CA VAL A 70 6.46 -0.67 -14.15
C VAL A 70 5.85 -1.79 -13.32
N GLU A 71 6.65 -2.79 -12.96
CA GLU A 71 6.19 -3.84 -12.04
C GLU A 71 5.84 -3.22 -10.69
N VAL A 72 4.54 -3.25 -10.35
CA VAL A 72 4.03 -2.58 -9.16
C VAL A 72 4.19 -3.49 -7.94
N THR A 73 5.28 -3.27 -7.22
CA THR A 73 5.54 -3.93 -5.94
C THR A 73 5.43 -2.93 -4.78
N PRO A 74 4.98 -3.35 -3.58
CA PRO A 74 4.91 -2.46 -2.42
C PRO A 74 6.24 -1.76 -2.10
N ALA A 75 7.37 -2.44 -2.30
CA ALA A 75 8.71 -1.89 -2.07
C ALA A 75 9.07 -0.76 -3.04
N ILE A 76 8.71 -0.89 -4.32
CA ILE A 76 8.93 0.16 -5.32
C ILE A 76 8.04 1.37 -5.02
N ILE A 77 6.76 1.11 -4.71
CA ILE A 77 5.79 2.17 -4.41
C ILE A 77 6.17 2.93 -3.15
N GLU A 78 6.59 2.25 -2.09
CA GLU A 78 7.07 2.90 -0.87
C GLU A 78 8.26 3.82 -1.17
N ARG A 79 9.24 3.34 -1.92
CA ARG A 79 10.44 4.13 -2.25
C ARG A 79 10.09 5.38 -3.06
N ILE A 80 9.25 5.27 -4.09
CA ILE A 80 8.85 6.43 -4.91
C ILE A 80 8.00 7.40 -4.10
N ALA A 81 7.05 6.91 -3.30
CA ALA A 81 6.21 7.75 -2.46
C ALA A 81 7.02 8.50 -1.39
N ARG A 82 8.01 7.84 -0.78
CA ARG A 82 8.96 8.46 0.17
C ARG A 82 9.69 9.64 -0.47
N GLU A 83 10.23 9.45 -1.67
CA GLU A 83 10.92 10.52 -2.41
C GLU A 83 9.97 11.68 -2.75
N HIS A 84 8.74 11.39 -3.18
CA HIS A 84 7.72 12.42 -3.44
C HIS A 84 7.35 13.22 -2.19
N LEU A 85 7.15 12.55 -1.05
CA LEU A 85 6.84 13.20 0.22
C LEU A 85 8.00 14.05 0.72
N LEU A 86 9.23 13.56 0.60
CA LEU A 86 10.43 14.32 0.94
C LEU A 86 10.57 15.56 0.04
N ALA A 87 10.38 15.40 -1.27
CA ALA A 87 10.38 16.52 -2.21
C ALA A 87 9.29 17.55 -1.88
N MET A 88 8.09 17.12 -1.49
CA MET A 88 7.00 17.99 -1.08
C MET A 88 7.36 18.84 0.15
N ILE A 89 7.98 18.24 1.17
CA ILE A 89 8.44 18.96 2.37
C ILE A 89 9.52 19.97 2.01
N ASN A 90 10.48 19.57 1.19
CA ASN A 90 11.63 20.42 0.81
C ASN A 90 11.26 21.52 -0.19
N SER A 91 10.24 21.29 -1.01
CA SER A 91 9.79 22.23 -2.05
C SER A 91 8.66 23.13 -1.59
N ALA A 92 8.24 23.04 -0.32
CA ALA A 92 7.32 24.02 0.25
C ALA A 92 7.94 25.41 0.03
N PRO A 93 7.29 26.30 -0.74
CA PRO A 93 7.85 27.62 -1.00
C PRO A 93 8.09 28.30 0.36
N PRO A 94 9.22 29.01 0.57
CA PRO A 94 9.39 29.78 1.79
C PRO A 94 8.17 30.70 1.85
N SER A 95 7.33 30.51 2.87
CA SER A 95 6.11 31.29 3.05
C SER A 95 6.50 32.75 2.93
N SER A 96 6.16 33.40 1.82
CA SER A 96 6.47 34.80 1.57
C SER A 96 5.70 35.59 2.62
N ARG A 97 6.40 36.00 3.68
CA ARG A 97 5.91 36.91 4.70
C ARG A 97 6.27 38.34 4.33
#